data_AF-A0A0N1NZI4-F1
#
_entry.id   AF-A0A0N1NZI4-F1
#
_cell.length_a   1.000
_cell.length_b   1.000
_cell.length_c   1.000
_cell.angle_alpha   90.00
_cell.angle_beta   90.00
_cell.angle_gamma   90.00
#
_symmetry.space_group_name_H-M   'P 1'
#
loop_
_entity.id
_entity.type
_entity.pdbx_description
1 polymer ?
#
loop_
_entity_poly.entity_id
_entity_poly.type
_entity_poly.pdbx_seq_one_letter_code
_entity_poly.pdbx_strand_id
1 'polypeptide(L)'
;MSSASQQTFYDISMVDGYNLPMGIKLLASESSNRNISDIPPNLTNPVCIGSTALLEPIGSTSDALFSTNATYPIPLEQSLSSSFVSSWCPFPLLAFPPEKPGDGVYPYPDDNIHRPLFSPCFSACAKWNLDRYCCAGNHDSPGTCKRSYYSTQAKKVCPDAYSFAYDDKKSTFIVPEGGGYEVVFCPRGRSSNILATLGPEMQVVAQTGQVTRDVEDKASDADYIAKRNDAGKGLAAERLPSDSLIALAVLLGWICLSW
;
A
#
# COMPACT_ATOMS: atom_id res chain seq x y z
N MET A 1 6.40 -29.17 24.40
CA MET A 1 5.07 -28.66 23.98
C MET A 1 5.28 -27.22 23.57
N SER A 2 5.22 -26.92 22.27
CA SER A 2 5.41 -25.56 21.76
C SER A 2 4.24 -24.71 22.25
N SER A 3 4.49 -23.72 23.12
CA SER A 3 3.48 -22.67 23.31
C SER A 3 3.44 -21.93 21.98
N ALA A 4 2.38 -22.14 21.19
CA ALA A 4 2.10 -21.25 20.08
C ALA A 4 2.10 -19.83 20.66
N SER A 5 3.08 -19.02 20.28
CA SER A 5 3.08 -17.61 20.62
C SER A 5 1.79 -17.05 20.04
N GLN A 6 0.93 -16.59 20.93
CA GLN A 6 -0.30 -15.91 20.58
C GLN A 6 0.10 -14.61 19.85
N GLN A 7 -0.39 -14.41 18.63
CA GLN A 7 -0.02 -13.33 17.71
C GLN A 7 -1.28 -12.55 17.32
N THR A 8 -1.16 -11.23 17.25
CA THR A 8 -2.17 -10.35 16.67
C THR A 8 -1.79 -10.01 15.23
N PHE A 9 -2.76 -10.16 14.32
CA PHE A 9 -2.66 -9.78 12.93
C PHE A 9 -3.57 -8.58 12.68
N TYR A 10 -3.06 -7.56 12.01
CA TYR A 10 -3.85 -6.39 11.65
C TYR A 10 -3.32 -5.77 10.37
N ASP A 11 -4.19 -5.03 9.70
CA ASP A 11 -3.90 -4.42 8.42
C ASP A 11 -4.84 -3.24 8.13
N ILE A 12 -4.45 -2.45 7.15
CA ILE A 12 -5.35 -1.53 6.45
C ILE A 12 -5.72 -2.20 5.13
N SER A 13 -7.00 -2.22 4.79
CA SER A 13 -7.47 -2.90 3.57
C SER A 13 -8.24 -1.96 2.65
N MET A 14 -7.80 -1.94 1.39
CA MET A 14 -8.47 -1.28 0.27
C MET A 14 -9.21 -2.29 -0.62
N VAL A 15 -9.42 -3.53 -0.14
CA VAL A 15 -10.10 -4.61 -0.88
C VAL A 15 -11.54 -4.25 -1.22
N ASP A 16 -12.21 -3.48 -0.36
CA ASP A 16 -13.59 -3.01 -0.56
C ASP A 16 -13.67 -1.59 -1.13
N GLY A 17 -12.53 -0.93 -1.31
CA GLY A 17 -12.44 0.43 -1.77
C GLY A 17 -11.67 1.32 -0.80
N TYR A 18 -11.73 2.60 -1.06
CA TYR A 18 -11.11 3.64 -0.27
C TYR A 18 -12.06 4.84 -0.21
N ASN A 19 -12.31 5.36 0.98
CA ASN A 19 -13.11 6.56 1.16
C ASN A 19 -12.33 7.65 1.87
N LEU A 20 -11.64 7.36 2.97
CA LEU A 20 -10.95 8.33 3.81
C LEU A 20 -9.55 7.84 4.21
N PRO A 21 -8.58 8.75 4.42
CA PRO A 21 -7.28 8.37 4.93
C PRO A 21 -7.40 7.75 6.32
N MET A 22 -6.60 6.73 6.59
CA MET A 22 -6.58 6.08 7.90
C MET A 22 -5.19 5.60 8.26
N GLY A 23 -4.91 5.51 9.55
CA GLY A 23 -3.75 4.82 10.07
C GLY A 23 -4.09 4.06 11.34
N ILE A 24 -3.23 3.12 11.68
CA ILE A 24 -3.35 2.30 12.89
C ILE A 24 -2.11 2.56 13.72
N LYS A 25 -2.31 2.87 15.00
CA LYS A 25 -1.23 3.06 15.96
C LYS A 25 -1.32 1.99 17.03
N LEU A 26 -0.25 1.22 17.18
CA LEU A 26 -0.09 0.30 18.29
C LEU A 26 0.20 1.10 19.57
N LEU A 27 -0.64 0.91 20.59
CA LEU A 27 -0.46 1.50 21.93
C LEU A 27 0.52 0.64 22.74
N ALA A 28 1.73 0.50 22.20
CA ALA A 28 2.77 -0.37 22.74
C ALA A 28 3.11 -0.03 24.20
N SER A 29 3.31 1.26 24.48
CA SER A 29 3.66 1.78 25.81
C SER A 29 2.58 1.58 26.88
N GLU A 30 1.33 1.33 26.48
CA GLU A 30 0.21 1.09 27.40
C GLU A 30 0.04 -0.41 27.70
N SER A 31 0.80 -1.27 27.03
CA SER A 31 0.74 -2.71 27.22
C SER A 31 1.43 -3.12 28.52
N SER A 32 0.80 -4.01 29.29
CA SER A 32 1.45 -4.69 30.42
C SER A 32 2.45 -5.77 29.96
N ASN A 33 2.44 -6.11 28.66
CA ASN A 33 3.36 -7.08 28.06
C ASN A 33 4.65 -6.37 27.62
N ARG A 34 5.77 -6.64 28.31
CA ARG A 34 7.08 -6.03 28.01
C ARG A 34 7.57 -6.30 26.59
N ASN A 35 7.20 -7.44 26.03
CA ASN A 35 7.53 -7.78 24.66
C ASN A 35 6.88 -6.84 23.62
N ILE A 36 5.79 -6.18 24.01
CA ILE A 36 5.05 -5.23 23.17
C ILE A 36 5.49 -3.80 23.44
N SER A 37 5.77 -3.44 24.70
CA SER A 37 6.17 -2.07 25.07
C SER A 37 7.42 -1.58 24.36
N ASP A 38 8.27 -2.51 23.95
CA ASP A 38 9.56 -2.21 23.36
C ASP A 38 9.50 -2.13 21.82
N ILE A 39 8.34 -2.41 21.19
CA ILE A 39 8.21 -2.45 19.73
C ILE A 39 8.29 -1.03 19.14
N PRO A 40 9.27 -0.75 18.26
CA PRO A 40 9.36 0.54 17.59
C PRO A 40 8.13 0.84 16.72
N PRO A 41 7.64 2.10 16.71
CA PRO A 41 6.45 2.49 15.96
C PRO A 41 6.64 2.37 14.44
N ASN A 42 7.87 2.50 13.94
CA ASN A 42 8.19 2.36 12.52
C ASN A 42 8.19 0.92 12.01
N LEU A 43 7.94 -0.07 12.87
CA LEU A 43 7.66 -1.45 12.48
C LEU A 43 6.16 -1.76 12.35
N THR A 44 5.30 -0.94 12.97
CA THR A 44 3.94 -1.38 13.34
C THR A 44 2.83 -0.38 13.09
N ASN A 45 3.12 0.89 12.79
CA ASN A 45 2.10 1.91 12.64
C ASN A 45 1.84 2.27 11.17
N PRO A 46 1.05 1.48 10.41
CA PRO A 46 0.77 1.78 9.01
C PRO A 46 -0.15 2.99 8.86
N VAL A 47 0.05 3.70 7.75
CA VAL A 47 -0.73 4.87 7.35
C VAL A 47 -1.05 4.76 5.86
N CYS A 48 -2.31 5.01 5.48
CA CYS A 48 -2.76 5.04 4.10
C CYS A 48 -3.45 6.38 3.80
N ILE A 49 -2.82 7.19 2.94
CA ILE A 49 -3.31 8.50 2.51
C ILE A 49 -3.44 8.50 0.99
N GLY A 50 -4.65 8.19 0.52
CA GLY A 50 -5.01 8.16 -0.91
C GLY A 50 -5.81 9.38 -1.38
N SER A 51 -5.69 10.51 -0.70
CA SER A 51 -6.37 11.76 -1.05
C SER A 51 -5.45 12.95 -0.88
N THR A 52 -5.51 13.90 -1.81
CA THR A 52 -4.60 15.06 -1.80
C THR A 52 -4.95 16.09 -0.74
N ALA A 53 -6.16 16.08 -0.18
CA ALA A 53 -6.59 17.01 0.87
C ALA A 53 -5.68 17.02 2.11
N LEU A 54 -5.09 15.87 2.45
CA LEU A 54 -4.26 15.66 3.63
C LEU A 54 -2.85 15.12 3.29
N LEU A 55 -2.48 15.17 2.01
CA LEU A 55 -1.19 14.71 1.53
C LEU A 55 -0.12 15.79 1.75
N GLU A 56 0.96 15.42 2.44
CA GLU A 56 2.12 16.29 2.60
C GLU A 56 3.08 16.21 1.39
N PRO A 57 3.86 17.27 1.10
CA PRO A 57 4.83 17.29 0.00
C PRO A 57 5.90 16.19 0.13
N ILE A 58 6.50 15.83 -0.99
CA ILE A 58 7.67 14.94 -1.01
C ILE A 58 8.80 15.59 -0.20
N GLY A 59 9.49 14.78 0.61
CA GLY A 59 10.51 15.22 1.56
C GLY A 59 9.95 15.56 2.94
N SER A 60 8.63 15.58 3.12
CA SER A 60 8.05 15.68 4.47
C SER A 60 8.36 14.41 5.27
N THR A 61 8.79 14.62 6.51
CA THR A 61 9.05 13.58 7.51
C THR A 61 7.97 13.56 8.60
N SER A 62 6.96 14.42 8.50
CA SER A 62 5.95 14.59 9.53
C SER A 62 4.85 13.53 9.44
N ASP A 63 4.91 12.56 10.34
CA ASP A 63 3.79 11.67 10.70
C ASP A 63 3.66 11.60 12.23
N ALA A 64 3.76 12.76 12.88
CA ALA A 64 3.80 12.87 14.35
C ALA A 64 2.60 12.20 15.06
N LEU A 65 1.49 12.00 14.35
CA LEU A 65 0.31 11.28 14.83
C LEU A 65 0.57 9.77 15.06
N PHE A 66 1.58 9.20 14.43
CA PHE A 66 1.89 7.77 14.47
C PHE A 66 3.17 7.45 15.25
N SER A 67 3.53 8.32 16.21
CA SER A 67 4.69 8.17 17.09
C SER A 67 6.05 8.11 16.38
N THR A 68 6.13 8.58 15.12
CA THR A 68 7.41 8.76 14.42
C THR A 68 8.27 9.78 15.16
N ASN A 69 9.57 9.53 15.26
CA ASN A 69 10.52 10.45 15.87
C ASN A 69 11.90 10.31 15.21
N ALA A 70 12.88 11.11 15.66
CA ALA A 70 14.23 11.09 15.09
C ALA A 70 14.95 9.75 15.29
N THR A 71 14.61 9.00 16.36
CA THR A 71 15.15 7.67 16.63
C THR A 71 14.47 6.62 15.76
N TYR A 72 13.14 6.58 15.69
CA TYR A 72 12.40 5.60 14.90
C TYR A 72 11.57 6.29 13.80
N PRO A 73 12.22 6.75 12.70
CA PRO A 73 11.50 7.38 11.62
C PRO A 73 10.68 6.33 10.86
N ILE A 74 9.39 6.62 10.65
CA ILE A 74 8.54 5.79 9.79
C ILE A 74 9.01 5.95 8.32
N PRO A 75 9.28 4.85 7.59
CA PRO A 75 9.52 4.92 6.16
C PRO A 75 8.24 5.31 5.42
N LEU A 76 8.28 6.42 4.69
CA LEU A 76 7.14 6.96 3.95
C LEU A 76 7.31 6.77 2.44
N GLU A 77 6.20 6.64 1.73
CA GLU A 77 6.13 6.73 0.28
C GLU A 77 6.59 8.14 -0.15
N GLN A 78 7.64 8.27 -0.95
CA GLN A 78 8.24 9.57 -1.33
C GLN A 78 8.39 9.74 -2.85
N SER A 79 7.78 8.88 -3.66
CA SER A 79 7.89 8.85 -5.12
C SER A 79 6.65 9.39 -5.83
N LEU A 80 5.47 9.38 -5.19
CA LEU A 80 4.24 9.79 -5.86
C LEU A 80 4.02 11.31 -5.80
N SER A 81 3.76 11.91 -6.95
CA SER A 81 3.35 13.32 -7.02
C SER A 81 1.93 13.51 -6.48
N SER A 82 1.61 14.74 -6.07
CA SER A 82 0.23 15.11 -5.73
C SER A 82 -0.73 14.90 -6.91
N SER A 83 -0.26 15.08 -8.15
CA SER A 83 -1.04 14.81 -9.37
C SER A 83 -1.35 13.32 -9.57
N PHE A 84 -0.43 12.43 -9.20
CA PHE A 84 -0.71 11.00 -9.21
C PHE A 84 -1.73 10.64 -8.12
N VAL A 85 -1.55 11.14 -6.91
CA VAL A 85 -2.48 10.85 -5.79
C VAL A 85 -3.86 11.47 -6.01
N SER A 86 -4.02 12.52 -6.81
CA SER A 86 -5.37 12.99 -7.17
C SER A 86 -6.08 12.11 -8.19
N SER A 87 -5.34 11.27 -8.94
CA SER A 87 -5.85 10.54 -10.11
C SER A 87 -5.67 9.02 -10.06
N TRP A 88 -5.07 8.46 -9.00
CA TRP A 88 -4.79 7.03 -8.88
C TRP A 88 -6.02 6.13 -9.01
N CYS A 89 -7.19 6.61 -8.54
CA CYS A 89 -8.43 5.87 -8.64
C CYS A 89 -8.86 5.74 -10.12
N PRO A 90 -9.08 4.54 -10.67
CA PRO A 90 -9.57 4.40 -12.04
C PRO A 90 -10.92 5.11 -12.22
N PHE A 91 -11.10 5.84 -13.33
CA PHE A 91 -12.30 6.67 -13.54
C PHE A 91 -13.64 5.91 -13.35
N PRO A 92 -13.83 4.67 -13.86
CA PRO A 92 -15.08 3.91 -13.66
C PRO A 92 -15.36 3.51 -12.20
N LEU A 93 -14.36 3.63 -11.34
CA LEU A 93 -14.41 3.25 -9.93
C LEU A 93 -14.58 4.45 -8.99
N LEU A 94 -14.57 5.68 -9.52
CA LEU A 94 -14.90 6.86 -8.74
C LEU A 94 -16.32 6.74 -8.18
N ALA A 95 -16.46 6.96 -6.86
CA ALA A 95 -17.78 7.03 -6.23
C ALA A 95 -18.57 8.25 -6.71
N PHE A 96 -17.85 9.36 -6.91
CA PHE A 96 -18.39 10.64 -7.38
C PHE A 96 -17.56 11.11 -8.58
N PRO A 97 -17.79 10.54 -9.78
CA PRO A 97 -17.08 10.98 -10.97
C PRO A 97 -17.45 12.43 -11.31
N PRO A 98 -16.49 13.28 -11.71
CA PRO A 98 -16.78 14.65 -12.14
C PRO A 98 -17.66 14.66 -13.40
N GLU A 99 -18.39 15.76 -13.60
CA GLU A 99 -19.16 15.98 -14.82
C GLU A 99 -18.23 15.98 -16.05
N LYS A 100 -18.64 15.25 -17.10
CA LYS A 100 -17.85 15.11 -18.32
C LYS A 100 -17.96 16.37 -19.18
N PRO A 101 -16.86 16.90 -19.76
CA PRO A 101 -16.96 17.93 -20.78
C PRO A 101 -17.51 17.32 -22.09
N GLY A 102 -18.68 17.78 -22.57
CA GLY A 102 -19.15 17.66 -23.97
C GLY A 102 -19.66 16.29 -24.48
N ASP A 103 -20.77 16.34 -25.25
CA ASP A 103 -21.32 15.44 -26.30
C ASP A 103 -21.09 13.92 -26.32
N GLY A 104 -20.74 13.29 -25.20
CA GLY A 104 -20.75 11.82 -25.07
C GLY A 104 -19.62 11.08 -25.80
N VAL A 105 -18.64 11.80 -26.34
CA VAL A 105 -17.40 11.19 -26.88
C VAL A 105 -16.45 10.91 -25.73
N TYR A 106 -15.97 9.66 -25.60
CA TYR A 106 -14.99 9.23 -24.59
C TYR A 106 -13.56 9.50 -25.08
N PRO A 107 -12.81 10.50 -24.57
CA PRO A 107 -11.38 10.58 -24.78
C PRO A 107 -10.74 9.65 -23.77
N TYR A 108 -10.32 8.47 -24.22
CA TYR A 108 -9.35 7.67 -23.50
C TYR A 108 -7.95 8.12 -23.93
N PRO A 109 -7.01 8.40 -23.01
CA PRO A 109 -7.11 8.38 -21.53
C PRO A 109 -7.25 9.79 -20.91
N ASP A 110 -8.13 9.95 -19.92
CA ASP A 110 -8.20 11.00 -18.87
C ASP A 110 -7.42 12.33 -19.10
N ASP A 111 -7.66 13.05 -20.19
CA ASP A 111 -6.95 14.32 -20.40
C ASP A 111 -7.56 15.45 -19.54
N ASN A 112 -6.84 15.79 -18.47
CA ASN A 112 -6.92 17.03 -17.68
C ASN A 112 -8.23 17.33 -16.91
N ILE A 113 -9.14 16.37 -16.75
CA ILE A 113 -10.30 16.56 -15.88
C ILE A 113 -9.83 16.63 -14.42
N HIS A 114 -9.93 17.81 -13.81
CA HIS A 114 -9.55 18.02 -12.42
C HIS A 114 -10.50 17.23 -11.51
N ARG A 115 -9.92 16.33 -10.71
CA ARG A 115 -10.65 15.53 -9.72
C ARG A 115 -10.73 16.30 -8.40
N PRO A 116 -11.80 16.13 -7.61
CA PRO A 116 -11.91 16.77 -6.30
C PRO A 116 -10.79 16.32 -5.36
N LEU A 117 -10.43 17.16 -4.40
CA LEU A 117 -9.40 16.87 -3.38
C LEU A 117 -9.72 15.60 -2.56
N PHE A 118 -11.01 15.33 -2.40
CA PHE A 118 -11.56 14.12 -1.77
C PHE A 118 -12.29 13.31 -2.84
N SER A 119 -11.80 12.10 -3.11
CA SER A 119 -12.28 11.27 -4.20
C SER A 119 -12.32 9.80 -3.80
N PRO A 120 -13.42 9.33 -3.18
CA PRO A 120 -13.59 7.93 -2.83
C PRO A 120 -13.57 7.04 -4.07
N CYS A 121 -13.01 5.85 -3.90
CA CYS A 121 -12.80 4.87 -4.95
C CYS A 121 -13.39 3.53 -4.53
N PHE A 122 -14.30 2.98 -5.34
CA PHE A 122 -14.68 1.58 -5.20
C PHE A 122 -13.52 0.67 -5.60
N SER A 123 -13.40 -0.48 -4.96
CA SER A 123 -12.57 -1.54 -5.52
C SER A 123 -13.23 -2.15 -6.77
N ALA A 124 -12.43 -2.85 -7.57
CA ALA A 124 -12.96 -3.59 -8.71
C ALA A 124 -13.99 -4.67 -8.28
N CYS A 125 -13.78 -5.30 -7.12
CA CYS A 125 -14.73 -6.26 -6.56
C CYS A 125 -16.03 -5.57 -6.15
N ALA A 126 -15.94 -4.49 -5.35
CA ALA A 126 -17.11 -3.74 -4.89
C ALA A 126 -17.93 -3.16 -6.05
N LYS A 127 -17.27 -2.76 -7.15
CA LYS A 127 -17.97 -2.20 -8.32
C LYS A 127 -18.67 -3.26 -9.16
N TRP A 128 -18.00 -4.38 -9.46
CA TRP A 128 -18.43 -5.31 -10.50
C TRP A 128 -18.90 -6.67 -9.98
N ASN A 129 -18.54 -7.04 -8.76
CA ASN A 129 -18.88 -8.31 -8.14
C ASN A 129 -18.59 -9.53 -9.03
N LEU A 130 -17.42 -9.53 -9.69
CA LEU A 130 -16.96 -10.63 -10.54
C LEU A 130 -15.89 -11.44 -9.81
N ASP A 131 -15.96 -12.76 -9.92
CA ASP A 131 -15.03 -13.73 -9.33
C ASP A 131 -13.55 -13.35 -9.51
N ARG A 132 -13.17 -12.90 -10.71
CA ARG A 132 -11.79 -12.48 -11.02
C ARG A 132 -11.28 -11.29 -10.20
N TYR A 133 -12.17 -10.44 -9.71
CA TYR A 133 -11.84 -9.27 -8.89
C TYR A 133 -12.02 -9.53 -7.40
N CYS A 134 -12.97 -10.40 -7.05
CA CYS A 134 -13.26 -10.78 -5.67
C CYS A 134 -12.45 -12.00 -5.20
N CYS A 135 -11.62 -12.57 -6.07
CA CYS A 135 -10.88 -13.80 -5.81
C CYS A 135 -11.78 -14.95 -5.33
N ALA A 136 -12.86 -15.19 -6.08
CA ALA A 136 -13.83 -16.26 -5.82
C ALA A 136 -13.90 -17.25 -6.98
N GLY A 137 -14.63 -18.36 -6.80
CA GLY A 137 -14.81 -19.38 -7.83
C GLY A 137 -13.48 -19.90 -8.36
N ASN A 138 -13.27 -19.89 -9.67
CA ASN A 138 -12.01 -20.33 -10.29
C ASN A 138 -10.80 -19.40 -9.99
N HIS A 139 -11.01 -18.30 -9.27
CA HIS A 139 -10.00 -17.34 -8.84
C HIS A 139 -9.77 -17.36 -7.33
N ASP A 140 -10.23 -18.39 -6.62
CA ASP A 140 -10.14 -18.54 -5.17
C ASP A 140 -8.76 -18.97 -4.64
N SER A 141 -7.68 -18.75 -5.40
CA SER A 141 -6.32 -19.04 -4.95
C SER A 141 -5.33 -17.95 -5.35
N PRO A 142 -4.21 -17.78 -4.62
CA PRO A 142 -3.18 -16.81 -4.99
C PRO A 142 -2.60 -16.99 -6.40
N GLY A 143 -2.59 -18.23 -6.92
CA GLY A 143 -2.10 -18.52 -8.27
C GLY A 143 -3.09 -18.16 -9.38
N THR A 144 -4.39 -18.11 -9.06
CA THR A 144 -5.47 -17.89 -10.04
C THR A 144 -6.09 -16.49 -9.95
N CYS A 145 -6.04 -15.83 -8.80
CA CYS A 145 -6.45 -14.44 -8.67
C CYS A 145 -5.32 -13.49 -9.03
N LYS A 146 -5.52 -12.70 -10.10
CA LYS A 146 -4.53 -11.72 -10.55
C LYS A 146 -4.88 -10.33 -10.03
N ARG A 147 -3.85 -9.54 -9.70
CA ARG A 147 -4.04 -8.11 -9.38
C ARG A 147 -4.75 -7.40 -10.54
N SER A 148 -5.75 -6.60 -10.19
CA SER A 148 -6.44 -5.73 -11.14
C SER A 148 -5.68 -4.42 -11.36
N TYR A 149 -6.09 -3.61 -12.35
CA TYR A 149 -5.59 -2.25 -12.50
C TYR A 149 -5.83 -1.41 -11.23
N TYR A 150 -7.03 -1.50 -10.63
CA TYR A 150 -7.34 -0.87 -9.34
C TYR A 150 -6.34 -1.26 -8.26
N SER A 151 -6.15 -2.57 -8.05
CA SER A 151 -5.26 -3.10 -7.01
C SER A 151 -3.82 -2.64 -7.23
N THR A 152 -3.40 -2.52 -8.48
CA THR A 152 -2.07 -2.03 -8.84
C THR A 152 -1.90 -0.55 -8.47
N GLN A 153 -2.90 0.30 -8.71
CA GLN A 153 -2.84 1.72 -8.32
C GLN A 153 -2.98 1.89 -6.80
N ALA A 154 -3.91 1.17 -6.17
CA ALA A 154 -4.11 1.17 -4.72
C ALA A 154 -2.81 0.81 -3.99
N LYS A 155 -2.09 -0.21 -4.45
CA LYS A 155 -0.82 -0.62 -3.83
C LYS A 155 0.30 0.39 -4.00
N LYS A 156 0.31 1.19 -5.07
CA LYS A 156 1.27 2.29 -5.23
C LYS A 156 1.01 3.38 -4.19
N VAL A 157 -0.26 3.74 -4.01
CA VAL A 157 -0.67 4.82 -3.11
C VAL A 157 -0.57 4.45 -1.65
N CYS A 158 -0.93 3.22 -1.28
CA CYS A 158 -0.80 2.70 0.08
C CYS A 158 0.01 1.38 0.07
N PRO A 159 1.34 1.46 0.08
CA PRO A 159 2.22 0.29 -0.01
C PRO A 159 2.02 -0.75 1.09
N ASP A 160 1.64 -0.34 2.29
CA ASP A 160 1.40 -1.24 3.43
C ASP A 160 -0.05 -1.75 3.54
N ALA A 161 -0.97 -1.27 2.69
CA ALA A 161 -2.37 -1.68 2.73
C ALA A 161 -2.64 -2.85 1.75
N TYR A 162 -3.62 -3.69 2.08
CA TYR A 162 -4.13 -4.70 1.15
C TYR A 162 -4.79 -4.03 -0.04
N SER A 163 -4.35 -4.37 -1.25
CA SER A 163 -4.94 -3.85 -2.49
C SER A 163 -5.93 -4.81 -3.17
N PHE A 164 -5.90 -6.08 -2.78
CA PHE A 164 -6.80 -7.16 -3.20
C PHE A 164 -6.66 -8.34 -2.21
N ALA A 165 -7.52 -9.36 -2.30
CA ALA A 165 -7.63 -10.41 -1.28
C ALA A 165 -6.32 -11.20 -1.03
N TYR A 166 -5.51 -11.43 -2.06
CA TYR A 166 -4.25 -12.20 -1.93
C TYR A 166 -2.99 -11.32 -1.88
N ASP A 167 -3.07 -10.14 -1.26
CA ASP A 167 -1.93 -9.21 -1.07
C ASP A 167 -1.22 -9.36 0.29
N ASP A 168 -1.21 -10.57 0.84
CA ASP A 168 -0.76 -10.90 2.20
C ASP A 168 0.69 -10.48 2.53
N LYS A 169 1.64 -10.85 1.66
CA LYS A 169 3.09 -10.73 1.91
C LYS A 169 3.58 -9.31 2.18
N LYS A 170 2.85 -8.30 1.72
CA LYS A 170 3.23 -6.88 1.80
C LYS A 170 2.16 -6.02 2.48
N SER A 171 1.23 -6.63 3.21
CA SER A 171 0.10 -5.89 3.79
C SER A 171 -0.30 -6.34 5.20
N THR A 172 0.29 -7.43 5.70
CA THR A 172 -0.03 -7.97 7.03
C THR A 172 0.99 -7.48 8.05
N PHE A 173 0.53 -6.84 9.12
CA PHE A 173 1.32 -6.59 10.31
C PHE A 173 1.07 -7.67 11.34
N ILE A 174 2.14 -8.14 11.98
CA ILE A 174 2.10 -9.24 12.93
C ILE A 174 2.88 -8.81 14.17
N VAL A 175 2.22 -8.82 15.33
CA VAL A 175 2.84 -8.50 16.61
C VAL A 175 2.47 -9.56 17.65
N PRO A 176 3.22 -9.69 18.75
CA PRO A 176 2.80 -10.53 19.87
C PRO A 176 1.43 -10.10 20.40
N GLU A 177 0.63 -11.05 20.90
CA GLU A 177 -0.70 -10.74 21.44
C GLU A 177 -0.62 -9.82 22.66
N GLY A 178 -1.49 -8.81 22.65
CA GLY A 178 -1.64 -7.79 23.67
C GLY A 178 -1.55 -6.38 23.09
N GLY A 179 -1.53 -5.38 23.97
CA GLY A 179 -1.54 -3.96 23.58
C GLY A 179 -2.91 -3.47 23.12
N GLY A 180 -3.09 -2.15 23.16
CA GLY A 180 -4.24 -1.48 22.56
C GLY A 180 -3.93 -1.02 21.14
N TYR A 181 -4.98 -0.68 20.39
CA TYR A 181 -4.86 -0.07 19.06
C TYR A 181 -5.67 1.20 19.00
N GLU A 182 -5.09 2.23 18.41
CA GLU A 182 -5.75 3.49 18.08
C GLU A 182 -5.91 3.58 16.57
N VAL A 183 -7.16 3.72 16.10
CA VAL A 183 -7.47 3.94 14.68
C VAL A 183 -7.66 5.43 14.47
N VAL A 184 -6.78 6.02 13.65
CA VAL A 184 -6.78 7.46 13.37
C VAL A 184 -7.37 7.67 11.98
N PHE A 185 -8.49 8.39 11.92
CA PHE A 185 -9.08 8.82 10.66
C PHE A 185 -8.56 10.20 10.26
N CYS A 186 -8.40 10.39 8.94
CA CYS A 186 -7.92 11.62 8.35
C CYS A 186 -6.53 12.08 8.87
N PRO A 187 -5.51 11.20 8.97
CA PRO A 187 -4.16 11.67 9.21
C PRO A 187 -3.66 12.57 8.08
N ARG A 188 -2.82 13.55 8.46
CA ARG A 188 -2.02 14.36 7.52
C ARG A 188 -0.63 13.75 7.42
N GLY A 189 -0.12 13.57 6.21
CA GLY A 189 1.18 12.95 5.99
C GLY A 189 1.29 12.30 4.62
N ARG A 190 2.04 11.19 4.56
CA ARG A 190 2.13 10.33 3.37
C ARG A 190 1.90 8.87 3.78
N SER A 191 1.53 8.03 2.84
CA SER A 191 1.36 6.60 3.15
C SER A 191 2.68 5.98 3.60
N SER A 192 2.61 5.03 4.52
CA SER A 192 3.76 4.30 5.01
C SER A 192 4.23 3.23 4.00
N ASN A 193 5.51 2.88 4.08
CA ASN A 193 6.17 1.83 3.31
C ASN A 193 7.01 0.91 4.22
N ILE A 194 6.45 0.60 5.39
CA ILE A 194 7.07 -0.16 6.47
C ILE A 194 7.38 -1.58 6.02
N LEU A 195 6.43 -2.32 5.44
CA LEU A 195 6.65 -3.75 5.18
C LEU A 195 7.67 -4.00 4.07
N ALA A 196 7.80 -3.08 3.10
CA ALA A 196 8.86 -3.14 2.12
C ALA A 196 10.23 -2.79 2.73
N THR A 197 10.25 -1.88 3.70
CA THR A 197 11.48 -1.34 4.30
C THR A 197 11.96 -2.18 5.48
N LEU A 198 11.14 -2.40 6.50
CA LEU A 198 11.46 -3.10 7.75
C LEU A 198 10.68 -4.40 7.94
N GLY A 199 10.08 -4.95 6.87
CA GLY A 199 9.34 -6.22 6.92
C GLY A 199 10.13 -7.40 7.51
N PRO A 200 11.41 -7.63 7.14
CA PRO A 200 12.20 -8.68 7.76
C PRO A 200 12.38 -8.50 9.27
N GLU A 201 12.59 -7.28 9.72
CA GLU A 201 12.74 -6.92 11.12
C GLU A 201 11.44 -7.16 11.90
N MET A 202 10.28 -6.79 11.33
CA MET A 202 8.96 -7.10 11.90
C MET A 202 8.73 -8.61 11.99
N GLN A 203 9.11 -9.38 10.96
CA GLN A 203 8.98 -10.85 10.99
C GLN A 203 9.81 -11.49 12.10
N VAL A 204 10.99 -10.95 12.41
CA VAL A 204 11.78 -11.41 13.57
C VAL A 204 11.00 -11.18 14.85
N VAL A 205 10.46 -9.97 15.07
CA VAL A 205 9.65 -9.65 16.26
C VAL A 205 8.43 -10.58 16.37
N ALA A 206 7.75 -10.84 15.25
CA ALA A 206 6.60 -11.75 15.22
C ALA A 206 6.99 -13.19 15.62
N GLN A 207 8.15 -13.68 15.16
CA GLN A 207 8.60 -15.06 15.41
C GLN A 207 9.18 -15.25 16.82
N THR A 208 10.00 -14.31 17.29
CA THR A 208 10.68 -14.40 18.60
C THR A 208 9.80 -13.89 19.73
N GLY A 209 8.81 -13.07 19.40
CA GLY A 209 8.02 -12.32 20.35
C GLY A 209 8.80 -11.20 21.04
N GLN A 210 9.97 -10.81 20.54
CA GLN A 210 10.84 -9.82 21.20
C GLN A 210 11.59 -8.96 20.17
N VAL A 211 11.82 -7.70 20.52
CA VAL A 211 12.72 -6.81 19.78
C VAL A 211 14.16 -7.20 20.11
N THR A 212 14.84 -7.81 19.14
CA THR A 212 16.27 -8.15 19.29
C THR A 212 17.12 -6.88 19.11
N ARG A 213 18.37 -6.92 19.59
CA ARG A 213 19.32 -5.83 19.37
C ARG A 213 19.51 -5.50 17.90
N ASP A 214 19.61 -6.52 17.04
CA ASP A 214 19.76 -6.30 15.60
C ASP A 214 18.53 -5.62 14.96
N VAL A 215 17.33 -5.91 15.46
CA VAL A 215 16.09 -5.24 15.02
C VAL A 215 16.10 -3.79 15.48
N GLU A 216 16.46 -3.56 16.74
CA GLU A 216 16.53 -2.24 17.36
C GLU A 216 17.55 -1.33 16.66
N ASP A 217 18.75 -1.84 16.39
CA ASP A 217 19.82 -1.11 15.70
C ASP A 217 19.39 -0.68 14.29
N LYS A 218 18.67 -1.55 13.56
CA LYS A 218 18.18 -1.22 12.21
C LYS A 218 16.94 -0.34 12.20
N ALA A 219 16.03 -0.54 13.16
CA ALA A 219 14.83 0.29 13.30
C ALA A 219 15.20 1.72 13.73
N SER A 220 16.36 1.90 14.36
CA SER A 220 16.87 3.23 14.76
C SER A 220 17.87 3.86 13.77
N ASP A 221 18.34 3.11 12.76
CA ASP A 221 19.26 3.60 11.74
C ASP A 221 18.50 4.29 10.59
N ALA A 222 18.46 5.62 10.64
CA ALA A 222 17.81 6.44 9.62
C ALA A 222 18.43 6.28 8.21
N ASP A 223 19.74 6.04 8.09
CA ASP A 223 20.41 5.85 6.81
C ASP A 223 20.06 4.49 6.20
N TYR A 224 19.98 3.46 7.03
CA TYR A 224 19.50 2.13 6.63
C TYR A 224 18.07 2.21 6.10
N ILE A 225 17.18 2.87 6.86
CA ILE A 225 15.78 3.07 6.49
C ILE A 225 15.67 3.82 5.16
N ALA A 226 16.38 4.95 5.01
CA ALA A 226 16.35 5.77 3.80
C ALA A 226 16.81 4.99 2.55
N LYS A 227 17.96 4.30 2.64
CA LYS A 227 18.51 3.50 1.53
C LYS A 227 17.54 2.41 1.07
N ARG A 228 16.89 1.74 2.02
CA ARG A 228 16.00 0.62 1.73
C ARG A 228 14.63 1.08 1.23
N ASN A 229 14.11 2.17 1.77
CA ASN A 229 12.89 2.81 1.29
C ASN A 229 13.07 3.29 -0.17
N ASP A 230 14.25 3.80 -0.52
CA ASP A 230 14.59 4.17 -1.90
C ASP A 230 14.79 2.96 -2.82
N ALA A 231 15.39 1.86 -2.34
CA ALA A 231 15.54 0.63 -3.12
C ALA A 231 14.18 0.02 -3.55
N GLY A 232 13.13 0.21 -2.73
CA GLY A 232 11.75 -0.17 -3.06
C GLY A 232 11.18 0.54 -4.29
N LYS A 233 11.67 1.74 -4.63
CA LYS A 233 11.24 2.52 -5.81
C LYS A 233 11.61 1.83 -7.12
N GLY A 234 12.72 1.07 -7.15
CA GLY A 234 13.20 0.38 -8.35
C GLY A 234 12.43 -0.88 -8.75
N LEU A 235 11.73 -1.52 -7.80
CA LEU A 235 10.95 -2.75 -8.03
C LEU A 235 9.51 -2.47 -8.48
N ALA A 236 8.97 -1.27 -8.24
CA ALA A 236 7.68 -0.84 -8.81
C ALA A 236 7.77 -0.57 -10.34
N ALA A 237 8.98 -0.52 -10.89
CA ALA A 237 9.29 -0.47 -12.31
C ALA A 237 9.63 -1.86 -12.89
N GLU A 238 9.06 -2.95 -12.33
CA GLU A 238 9.12 -4.26 -12.97
C GLU A 238 8.36 -4.23 -14.32
N ARG A 239 9.16 -3.95 -15.36
CA ARG A 239 9.11 -4.42 -16.74
C ARG A 239 7.73 -4.92 -17.20
N LEU A 240 7.09 -4.12 -18.04
CA LEU A 240 6.26 -4.67 -19.12
C LEU A 240 7.07 -5.79 -19.80
N PRO A 241 6.52 -7.01 -19.96
CA PRO A 241 7.25 -8.08 -20.60
C PRO A 241 7.58 -7.68 -22.04
N SER A 242 8.87 -7.75 -22.38
CA SER A 242 9.41 -7.42 -23.71
C SER A 242 8.85 -8.29 -24.84
N ASP A 243 8.08 -9.33 -24.50
CA ASP A 243 7.47 -10.26 -25.45
C ASP A 243 6.40 -9.60 -26.33
N SER A 244 5.89 -8.43 -25.94
CA SER A 244 4.90 -7.68 -26.73
C SER A 244 5.51 -6.92 -27.93
N LEU A 245 6.80 -6.57 -27.87
CA LEU A 245 7.49 -5.88 -28.97
C LEU A 245 7.94 -6.86 -30.07
N ILE A 246 8.23 -8.11 -29.70
CA ILE A 246 8.57 -9.16 -30.66
C ILE A 246 7.32 -9.60 -31.44
N ALA A 247 6.16 -9.71 -30.78
CA ALA A 247 4.91 -10.05 -31.45
C ALA A 247 4.47 -9.01 -32.51
N LEU A 248 4.70 -7.71 -32.24
CA LEU A 248 4.40 -6.63 -33.18
C LEU A 248 5.35 -6.62 -34.40
N ALA A 249 6.62 -6.96 -34.20
CA ALA A 249 7.59 -7.06 -35.30
C ALA A 249 7.33 -8.28 -36.21
N VAL A 250 6.87 -9.41 -35.63
CA VAL A 250 6.52 -10.62 -36.40
C VAL A 250 5.24 -10.42 -37.22
N LEU A 251 4.23 -9.72 -36.67
CA LEU A 251 2.99 -9.38 -37.38
C LEU A 251 3.23 -8.41 -38.54
N LEU A 252 4.07 -7.38 -38.35
CA LEU A 252 4.43 -6.44 -39.42
C LEU A 252 5.31 -7.10 -40.51
N GLY A 253 6.19 -8.03 -40.13
CA GLY A 253 7.00 -8.81 -41.07
C GLY A 253 6.17 -9.71 -41.99
N TRP A 254 5.12 -10.36 -41.47
CA TRP A 254 4.23 -11.22 -42.26
C TRP A 254 3.37 -10.44 -43.26
N ILE A 255 2.94 -9.22 -42.90
CA ILE A 255 2.14 -8.36 -43.77
C ILE A 255 2.98 -7.81 -44.94
N CYS A 256 4.27 -7.52 -44.71
CA CYS A 256 5.16 -7.02 -45.77
C CYS A 256 5.69 -8.10 -46.74
N LEU A 257 5.54 -9.39 -46.42
CA LEU A 257 6.00 -10.50 -47.27
C LEU A 257 4.90 -11.13 -48.13
N SER A 258 3.69 -10.56 -48.11
CA SER A 258 2.51 -11.10 -48.83
C SER A 258 1.91 -10.14 -49.87
N TRP A 259 2.68 -9.16 -50.35
CA TRP A 259 2.36 -8.30 -51.51
C TRP A 259 3.56 -8.19 -52.44
#